data_AF-A0A7J3VN75-F1
#
_entry.id   AF-A0A7J3VN75-F1
#
_cell.length_a   1.000
_cell.length_b   1.000
_cell.length_c   1.000
_cell.angle_alpha   90.00
_cell.angle_beta   90.00
_cell.angle_gamma   90.00
#
_symmetry.space_group_name_H-M   'P 1'
#
loop_
_entity.id
_entity.type
_entity.pdbx_description
1 polymer ?
#
loop_
_entity_poly.entity_id
_entity_poly.type
_entity_poly.pdbx_seq_one_letter_code
_entity_poly.pdbx_strand_id
1 'polypeptide(L)'
;MGNAVDLAVEYYSRRFGDDASKAFIHLVREVGEIAFAIEKGNVEHAKVEIAESIALLHYMARLYSMDADATIERIYSKKLEALTKQQP
;
A
#
# COMPACT_ATOMS: atom_id res chain seq x y z
N MET A 1 -1.22 -14.57 -16.73
CA MET A 1 -1.63 -13.16 -16.56
C MET A 1 -0.76 -12.61 -15.44
N GLY A 2 0.12 -11.66 -15.71
CA GLY A 2 0.91 -11.01 -14.66
C GLY A 2 -0.05 -10.34 -13.69
N ASN A 3 0.19 -10.47 -12.39
CA ASN A 3 -0.72 -9.89 -11.40
C ASN A 3 -0.58 -8.34 -11.48
N ALA A 4 -1.61 -7.58 -11.10
CA ALA A 4 -1.57 -6.11 -11.16
C ALA A 4 -0.44 -5.50 -10.29
N VAL A 5 -0.04 -6.20 -9.22
CA VAL A 5 1.10 -5.85 -8.37
C VAL A 5 2.43 -5.99 -9.12
N ASP A 6 2.61 -7.00 -9.96
CA ASP A 6 3.85 -7.22 -10.74
C ASP A 6 4.07 -6.06 -11.72
N LEU A 7 3.00 -5.60 -12.38
CA LEU A 7 3.03 -4.44 -13.26
C LEU A 7 3.43 -3.16 -12.50
N ALA A 8 2.83 -2.94 -11.34
CA ALA A 8 3.14 -1.78 -10.49
C ALA A 8 4.58 -1.82 -9.96
N VAL A 9 5.04 -2.99 -9.50
CA VAL A 9 6.41 -3.21 -9.04
C VAL A 9 7.38 -2.93 -10.18
N GLU A 10 7.12 -3.44 -11.38
CA GLU A 10 7.96 -3.16 -12.54
C GLU A 10 8.04 -1.65 -12.85
N TYR A 11 6.90 -0.95 -12.83
CA TYR A 11 6.85 0.49 -13.05
C TYR A 11 7.68 1.25 -12.00
N TYR A 12 7.48 0.97 -10.72
CA TYR A 12 8.20 1.68 -9.64
C TYR A 12 9.66 1.28 -9.54
N SER A 13 10.04 0.04 -9.86
CA SER A 13 11.43 -0.37 -10.03
C SER A 13 12.13 0.43 -11.14
N ARG A 14 11.45 0.68 -12.27
CA ARG A 14 12.00 1.54 -13.33
C ARG A 14 12.07 3.01 -12.92
N ARG A 15 11.10 3.49 -12.15
CA ARG A 15 10.99 4.90 -11.73
C ARG A 15 11.97 5.27 -10.61
N PHE A 16 12.18 4.37 -9.65
CA PHE A 16 12.91 4.65 -8.42
C PHE A 16 14.14 3.77 -8.20
N GLY A 17 14.30 2.66 -8.93
CA GLY A 17 15.42 1.74 -8.75
C GLY A 17 15.39 1.07 -7.36
N ASP A 18 16.45 1.26 -6.57
CA ASP A 18 16.52 0.78 -5.19
C ASP A 18 16.37 1.92 -4.16
N ASP A 19 15.94 3.11 -4.60
CA ASP A 19 15.82 4.30 -3.75
C ASP A 19 14.52 4.26 -2.91
N ALA A 20 14.58 3.54 -1.79
CA ALA A 20 13.47 3.40 -0.86
C ALA A 20 13.00 4.75 -0.29
N SER A 21 13.90 5.74 -0.16
CA SER A 21 13.56 7.08 0.33
C SER A 21 12.67 7.82 -0.65
N LYS A 22 12.98 7.80 -1.96
CA LYS A 22 12.13 8.39 -2.99
C LYS A 22 10.77 7.71 -3.07
N ALA A 23 10.75 6.38 -2.98
CA ALA A 23 9.52 5.61 -2.97
C ALA A 23 8.60 6.01 -1.80
N PHE A 24 9.17 6.11 -0.59
CA PHE A 24 8.44 6.53 0.60
C PHE A 24 7.93 7.98 0.50
N ILE A 25 8.75 8.90 0.01
CA ILE A 25 8.32 10.30 -0.19
C ILE A 25 7.16 10.39 -1.18
N HIS A 26 7.17 9.59 -2.26
CA HIS A 26 6.05 9.52 -3.20
C HIS A 26 4.79 8.96 -2.55
N LEU A 27 4.90 7.87 -1.78
CA LEU A 27 3.77 7.32 -1.03
C LEU A 27 3.13 8.37 -0.10
N VAL A 28 3.94 9.16 0.62
CA VAL A 28 3.41 10.23 1.49
C VAL A 28 2.65 11.29 0.70
N ARG A 29 3.07 11.58 -0.54
CA ARG A 29 2.36 12.52 -1.43
C ARG A 29 1.02 11.96 -1.87
N GLU A 30 0.97 10.71 -2.32
CA GLU A 30 -0.31 10.08 -2.73
C GLU A 30 -1.29 10.00 -1.55
N VAL A 31 -0.80 9.73 -0.33
CA VAL A 31 -1.62 9.79 0.89
C VAL A 31 -2.17 11.21 1.14
N GLY A 32 -1.39 12.25 0.82
CA GLY A 32 -1.84 13.64 0.85
C GLY A 32 -2.95 13.94 -0.17
N GLU A 33 -2.83 13.39 -1.39
CA GLU A 33 -3.85 13.54 -2.43
C GLU A 33 -5.15 12.80 -2.07
N ILE A 34 -5.08 11.65 -1.38
CA ILE A 34 -6.26 10.99 -0.80
C ILE A 34 -7.01 11.96 0.13
N ALA A 35 -6.29 12.60 1.06
CA ALA A 35 -6.89 13.55 2.00
C ALA A 35 -7.52 14.73 1.27
N PHE A 36 -6.79 15.32 0.31
CA PHE A 36 -7.29 16.41 -0.51
C PHE A 36 -8.56 16.04 -1.29
N ALA A 37 -8.60 14.86 -1.90
CA ALA A 37 -9.76 14.39 -2.65
C ALA A 37 -10.99 14.18 -1.75
N ILE A 38 -10.79 13.66 -0.54
CA ILE A 38 -11.87 13.53 0.47
C ILE A 38 -12.42 14.90 0.84
N GLU A 39 -11.55 15.89 1.11
CA GLU A 39 -11.96 17.27 1.43
C GLU A 39 -12.79 17.91 0.30
N LYS A 40 -12.50 17.55 -0.95
CA LYS A 40 -13.24 18.03 -2.13
C LYS A 40 -14.48 17.20 -2.47
N GLY A 41 -14.76 16.11 -1.75
CA GLY A 41 -15.84 15.19 -2.07
C GLY A 41 -15.63 14.41 -3.37
N ASN A 42 -14.38 14.32 -3.87
CA ASN A 42 -14.05 13.64 -5.11
C ASN A 42 -13.66 12.18 -4.84
N VAL A 43 -14.67 11.32 -4.71
CA VAL A 43 -14.49 9.90 -4.38
C VAL A 43 -13.69 9.15 -5.45
N GLU A 44 -13.84 9.47 -6.73
CA GLU A 44 -13.14 8.76 -7.81
C GLU A 44 -11.64 9.05 -7.77
N HIS A 45 -11.24 10.29 -7.50
CA HIS A 45 -9.83 10.61 -7.31
C HIS A 45 -9.26 9.91 -6.08
N ALA A 46 -9.98 9.92 -4.95
CA ALA A 46 -9.53 9.21 -3.75
C ALA A 46 -9.31 7.71 -4.00
N LYS A 47 -10.14 7.05 -4.81
CA LYS A 47 -9.95 5.64 -5.19
C LYS A 47 -8.67 5.41 -5.99
N VAL A 48 -8.34 6.32 -6.92
CA VAL A 48 -7.10 6.24 -7.71
C VAL A 48 -5.90 6.35 -6.78
N GLU A 49 -5.88 7.37 -5.92
CA GLU A 49 -4.74 7.61 -5.01
C GLU A 49 -4.57 6.49 -3.96
N ILE A 50 -5.68 5.88 -3.52
CA ILE A 50 -5.63 4.65 -2.70
C ILE A 50 -4.97 3.50 -3.47
N ALA A 51 -5.33 3.30 -4.75
CA ALA A 51 -4.75 2.23 -5.56
C ALA A 51 -3.25 2.46 -5.81
N GLU A 52 -2.84 3.70 -6.11
CA GLU A 52 -1.43 4.06 -6.26
C GLU A 52 -0.65 3.83 -4.95
N SER A 53 -1.24 4.22 -3.81
CA SER A 53 -0.64 4.00 -2.49
C SER A 53 -0.46 2.52 -2.17
N ILE A 54 -1.46 1.67 -2.46
CA ILE A 54 -1.36 0.21 -2.29
C ILE A 54 -0.24 -0.37 -3.17
N ALA A 55 -0.21 0.04 -4.44
CA ALA A 55 0.81 -0.37 -5.40
C ALA A 55 2.23 0.00 -4.92
N LEU A 56 2.43 1.22 -4.42
CA LEU A 56 3.68 1.68 -3.82
C LEU A 56 4.08 0.87 -2.60
N LEU A 57 3.14 0.53 -1.73
CA LEU A 57 3.40 -0.30 -0.56
C LEU A 57 3.87 -1.71 -0.93
N HIS A 58 3.31 -2.32 -1.98
CA HIS A 58 3.80 -3.60 -2.48
C HIS A 58 5.21 -3.50 -3.08
N TYR A 59 5.50 -2.43 -3.83
CA TYR A 59 6.84 -2.16 -4.33
C TYR A 59 7.85 -1.99 -3.17
N MET A 60 7.50 -1.22 -2.14
CA MET A 60 8.35 -1.08 -0.96
C MET A 60 8.53 -2.40 -0.22
N ALA A 61 7.49 -3.22 -0.08
CA ALA A 61 7.60 -4.55 0.50
C ALA A 61 8.63 -5.39 -0.26
N ARG A 62 8.68 -5.29 -1.60
CA ARG A 62 9.72 -5.95 -2.41
C ARG A 62 11.12 -5.41 -2.16
N LEU A 63 11.30 -4.09 -2.05
CA LEU A 63 12.60 -3.50 -1.68
C LEU A 63 13.11 -4.06 -0.34
N TYR A 64 12.21 -4.26 0.62
CA TYR A 64 12.55 -4.82 1.95
C TYR A 64 12.55 -6.35 1.99
N SER A 65 12.40 -7.05 0.86
CA SER A 65 12.29 -8.51 0.80
C SER A 65 11.21 -9.08 1.72
N MET A 66 10.10 -8.34 1.88
CA MET A 66 8.98 -8.69 2.73
C MET A 66 7.86 -9.33 1.90
N ASP A 67 7.38 -10.49 2.36
CA ASP A 67 6.08 -11.03 1.92
C ASP A 67 4.97 -10.27 2.64
N ALA A 68 4.39 -9.28 1.95
CA ALA A 68 3.37 -8.40 2.51
C ALA A 68 2.11 -9.18 2.91
N ASP A 69 1.62 -10.06 2.04
CA ASP A 69 0.34 -10.76 2.24
C ASP A 69 0.44 -11.72 3.43
N ALA A 70 1.49 -12.54 3.48
CA ALA A 70 1.70 -13.45 4.61
C ALA A 70 1.94 -12.69 5.92
N THR A 71 2.60 -11.53 5.87
CA THR A 71 2.85 -10.70 7.05
C THR A 71 1.56 -10.07 7.57
N ILE A 72 0.72 -9.54 6.67
CA ILE A 72 -0.59 -8.98 6.99
C ILE A 72 -1.47 -10.06 7.60
N GLU A 73 -1.60 -11.22 6.95
CA GLU A 73 -2.38 -12.35 7.45
C GLU A 73 -1.96 -12.73 8.87
N ARG A 74 -0.65 -12.94 9.11
CA ARG A 74 -0.14 -13.28 10.43
C ARG A 74 -0.46 -12.24 11.51
N ILE A 75 -0.35 -10.95 11.19
CA ILE A 75 -0.62 -9.86 12.16
C ILE A 75 -2.11 -9.77 12.45
N TYR A 76 -2.95 -9.79 11.42
CA TYR A 76 -4.38 -9.54 11.58
C TYR A 76 -5.15 -10.75 12.07
N SER A 77 -4.73 -11.98 11.78
CA SER A 77 -5.30 -13.19 12.40
C SER A 77 -5.16 -13.13 13.93
N LYS A 78 -3.98 -12.76 14.43
CA LYS A 78 -3.76 -12.59 15.89
C LYS A 78 -4.58 -11.46 16.50
N LYS A 79 -4.68 -10.32 15.80
CA LYS A 79 -5.51 -9.19 16.26
C LYS A 79 -6.99 -9.58 16.31
N LEU A 80 -7.47 -10.31 15.31
CA LEU A 80 -8.86 -10.76 15.24
C LEU A 80 -9.17 -11.76 16.36
N GLU A 81 -8.30 -12.75 16.60
CA GLU A 81 -8.44 -13.66 17.73
C GLU A 81 -8.55 -12.93 19.08
N ALA A 82 -7.75 -11.87 19.28
CA ALA A 82 -7.79 -11.08 20.50
C ALA A 82 -9.12 -10.34 20.66
N LEU A 83 -9.69 -9.81 19.58
CA LEU A 83 -11.02 -9.17 19.60
C LEU A 83 -12.13 -10.18 19.93
N THR A 84 -12.09 -11.38 19.34
CA THR A 84 -13.10 -12.42 19.61
C THR A 84 -13.03 -12.92 21.05
N LYS A 85 -11.84 -13.03 21.64
CA LYS A 85 -11.67 -13.41 23.06
C LYS A 85 -12.13 -12.32 24.05
N GLN A 86 -12.33 -11.08 23.59
CA GLN A 86 -12.79 -9.95 24.39
C GLN A 86 -14.31 -9.73 24.29
N GLN A 87 -15.01 -10.45 23.41
CA GLN A 87 -16.47 -10.44 23.34
C GLN A 87 -17.01 -11.45 24.37
N PRO A 88 -17.92 -11.04 25.29
CA PRO A 88 -18.47 -11.91 26.32
C PRO A 88 -19.35 -13.03 25.76
#